data_AF-A0A2M8G1V5-F1
#
_entry.id   AF-A0A2M8G1V5-F1
#
_cell.length_a   1.000
_cell.length_b   1.000
_cell.length_c   1.000
_cell.angle_alpha   90.00
_cell.angle_beta   90.00
_cell.angle_gamma   90.00
#
_symmetry.space_group_name_H-M   'P 1'
#
loop_
_entity.id
_entity.type
_entity.pdbx_description
1 polymer ?
#
loop_
_entity_poly.entity_id
_entity_poly.type
_entity_poly.pdbx_seq_one_letter_code
_entity_poly.pdbx_strand_id
1 'polypeptide(L)' 'MAVCSICGKIKISGSKVSHSQRHTKRYFRPNLQKINGAIL' A
#
# COMPACT_ATOMS: atom_id res chain seq x y z
N MET A 1 -9.66 -1.53 6.46
CA MET A 1 -8.24 -1.67 6.05
C MET A 1 -8.17 -1.53 4.53
N ALA A 2 -7.14 -0.90 3.98
CA ALA A 2 -6.94 -0.84 2.53
C ALA A 2 -6.42 -2.19 2.03
N VAL A 3 -7.34 -3.09 1.67
CA VAL A 3 -7.07 -4.42 1.13
C VAL A 3 -7.80 -4.57 -0.21
N CYS A 4 -7.12 -5.10 -1.22
CA CYS A 4 -7.74 -5.47 -2.49
C CYS A 4 -8.69 -6.65 -2.29
N SER A 5 -9.97 -6.53 -2.65
CA SER A 5 -10.94 -7.63 -2.52
C SER A 5 -10.61 -8.82 -3.43
N ILE A 6 -10.10 -8.56 -4.63
CA ILE A 6 -9.79 -9.59 -5.63
C ILE A 6 -8.45 -10.29 -5.33
N CYS A 7 -7.44 -9.48 -5.01
CA CYS A 7 -6.04 -9.89 -5.00
C CYS A 7 -5.42 -9.93 -3.60
N GLY A 8 -6.17 -9.55 -2.56
CA GLY A 8 -5.70 -9.57 -1.17
C GLY A 8 -4.56 -8.62 -0.84
N LYS A 9 -4.11 -7.77 -1.79
CA LYS A 9 -2.98 -6.85 -1.59
C LYS A 9 -3.22 -5.93 -0.40
N ILE A 10 -2.28 -5.95 0.55
CA ILE A 10 -2.28 -5.13 1.77
C ILE A 10 -1.18 -4.08 1.75
N LYS A 11 -1.23 -3.15 2.71
CA LYS A 11 -0.12 -2.23 2.97
C LYS A 11 1.11 -2.99 3.49
N ILE A 12 2.28 -2.63 3.00
CA ILE A 12 3.57 -3.21 3.42
C ILE A 12 4.34 -2.15 4.23
N SER A 13 4.94 -2.54 5.35
CA SER A 13 5.81 -1.67 6.15
C SER A 13 7.19 -1.52 5.51
N GLY A 14 7.79 -0.33 5.60
CA GLY A 14 9.17 -0.11 5.17
C GLY A 14 9.75 1.21 5.69
N SER A 15 10.83 1.66 5.06
CA SER A 15 11.52 2.89 5.44
C SER A 15 11.76 3.79 4.23
N LYS A 16 11.65 5.11 4.40
CA LYS A 16 12.22 6.10 3.47
C LYS A 16 13.66 6.34 3.91
N VAL A 17 14.60 6.10 3.01
CA VAL A 17 16.05 6.27 3.25
C VAL A 17 16.48 7.57 2.61
N SER A 18 17.07 8.49 3.38
CA SER A 18 17.66 9.73 2.86
C SER A 18 19.05 9.46 2.24
N HIS A 19 19.60 10.47 1.56
CA HIS A 19 20.97 10.43 1.06
C HIS A 19 22.00 10.13 2.17
N SER A 20 21.78 10.64 3.38
CA SER A 20 22.57 10.37 4.59
C SER A 20 22.20 9.08 5.33
N GLN A 21 21.52 8.15 4.66
CA GLN A 21 21.09 6.86 5.20
C GLN A 21 20.23 6.95 6.48
N ARG A 22 19.47 8.04 6.64
CA ARG A 22 18.50 8.16 7.75
C ARG A 22 17.21 7.44 7.36
N HIS A 23 16.82 6.46 8.17
CA HIS A 23 15.64 5.64 7.95
C HIS A 23 14.44 6.21 8.71
N THR A 24 13.41 6.64 7.98
CA THR A 24 12.12 7.04 8.57
C THR A 24 11.03 6.03 8.20
N LYS A 25 10.21 5.60 9.17
CA LYS A 25 9.18 4.56 8.93
C LYS A 25 8.11 5.07 7.97
N ARG A 26 7.72 4.22 7.02
CA ARG A 26 6.61 4.48 6.08
C ARG A 26 5.82 3.20 5.80
N TYR A 27 4.65 3.38 5.18
CA TYR A 27 3.89 2.28 4.59
C TYR A 27 3.81 2.45 3.07
N PHE A 28 3.97 1.35 2.35
CA PHE A 28 3.65 1.25 0.93
C PHE A 28 2.20 0.79 0.80
N ARG A 29 1.33 1.68 0.33
CA ARG A 29 -0.10 1.40 0.17
C ARG A 29 -0.35 0.88 -1.26
N PRO A 30 -1.21 -0.15 -1.43
CA PRO A 30 -1.67 -0.53 -2.76
C PRO A 30 -2.51 0.61 -3.37
N ASN A 31 -2.42 0.77 -4.69
CA ASN A 31 -3.25 1.72 -5.44
C ASN A 31 -4.66 1.12 -5.64
N LEU A 32 -5.50 1.19 -4.61
CA LEU A 32 -6.89 0.71 -4.66
C LEU A 32 -7.78 1.84 -5.19
N GLN A 33 -8.46 1.58 -6.31
CA GLN A 33 -9.43 2.49 -6.90
C GLN A 33 -10.84 1.97 -6.67
N LYS A 34 -11.79 2.89 -6.44
CA LYS A 34 -13.20 2.55 -6.35
C LYS A 34 -13.71 2.31 -7.76
N ILE A 35 -14.18 1.10 -8.04
CA ILE A 35 -14.86 0.75 -9.27
C ILE A 35 -16.33 0.50 -8.95
N ASN A 36 -17.23 0.98 -9.80
CA ASN A 36 -18.67 0.71 -9.69
C ASN A 36 -19.04 -0.66 -10.30
N GLY A 37 -18.06 -1.38 -10.84
CA GLY A 37 -18.24 -2.73 -11.36
C GLY A 37 -18.36 -3.71 -10.21
N ALA A 38 -19.55 -4.28 -10.04
CA ALA A 38 -19.76 -5.45 -9.22
C ALA A 38 -18.84 -6.56 -9.71
N ILE A 39 -17.95 -7.02 -8.84
CA ILE A 39 -17.29 -8.30 -8.97
C ILE A 39 -17.75 -9.08 -7.74
N LEU A 40 -18.57 -10.11 -7.98
CA LEU A 40 -18.99 -11.11 -7.01
C LEU A 40 -17.77 -11.85 -6.44
#